data_AF-A0A7C7C1R3-F1
#
_entry.id   AF-A0A7C7C1R3-F1
#
_cell.length_a   1.000
_cell.length_b   1.000
_cell.length_c   1.000
_cell.angle_alpha   90.00
_cell.angle_beta   90.00
_cell.angle_gamma   90.00
#
_symmetry.space_group_name_H-M   'P 1'
#
loop_
_entity.id
_entity.type
_entity.pdbx_description
1 polymer ?
#
loop_
_entity_poly.entity_id
_entity_poly.type
_entity_poly.pdbx_seq_one_letter_code
_entity_poly.pdbx_strand_id
1 'polypeptide(L)'
;MTKSKQVPKLRIDKKAKTTILNYGLIKDNIKSLTKQSGLIKEEILPYFQKQNAIVLVGMDNGYEGYAQRIDRASKRFDVNKFKENNPKVYAQYLVDGKSTEIKVSFKVVDNAK
;
A
#
# COMPACT_ATOMS: atom_id res chain seq x y z
N MET A 1 15.79 -19.37 35.13
CA MET A 1 15.48 -17.96 34.80
C MET A 1 16.40 -17.49 33.68
N THR A 2 15.89 -17.43 32.44
CA THR A 2 16.64 -16.98 31.26
C THR A 2 16.69 -15.45 31.25
N LYS A 3 17.88 -14.89 31.49
CA LYS A 3 18.13 -13.44 31.38
C LYS A 3 17.84 -13.02 29.93
N SER A 4 16.78 -12.26 29.70
CA SER A 4 16.53 -11.66 28.38
C SER A 4 17.70 -10.73 28.07
N LYS A 5 18.51 -11.05 27.05
CA LYS A 5 19.54 -10.15 26.55
C LYS A 5 18.85 -8.85 26.13
N GLN A 6 19.02 -7.78 26.92
CA GLN A 6 18.49 -6.46 26.58
C GLN A 6 19.18 -6.04 25.28
N VAL A 7 18.39 -5.92 24.21
CA VAL A 7 18.90 -5.42 22.92
C VAL A 7 19.40 -3.99 23.16
N PRO A 8 20.67 -3.68 22.85
CA PRO A 8 21.22 -2.35 23.03
C PRO A 8 20.38 -1.35 22.22
N LYS A 9 19.76 -0.39 22.91
CA LYS A 9 18.93 0.64 22.28
C LYS A 9 19.84 1.76 21.78
N LEU A 10 19.93 1.92 20.47
CA LEU A 10 20.58 3.09 19.87
C LEU A 10 19.86 4.35 20.33
N ARG A 11 20.60 5.25 20.99
CA ARG A 11 20.09 6.57 21.37
C ARG A 11 20.23 7.50 20.17
N ILE A 12 19.10 7.79 19.53
CA ILE A 12 18.99 8.80 18.46
C ILE A 12 18.38 10.09 18.99
N ASP A 13 18.60 11.19 18.26
CA ASP A 13 18.09 12.51 18.61
C ASP A 13 16.57 12.63 18.43
N LYS A 14 15.98 13.72 18.94
CA LYS A 14 14.53 13.94 18.86
C LYS A 14 14.05 14.02 17.41
N LYS A 15 14.83 14.67 16.53
CA LYS A 15 14.48 14.84 15.12
C LYS A 15 14.37 13.48 14.42
N ALA A 16 15.35 12.60 14.57
CA ALA A 16 15.29 11.27 13.97
C ALA A 16 14.12 10.43 14.50
N LYS A 17 13.82 10.49 15.81
CA LYS A 17 12.65 9.81 16.38
C LYS A 17 11.35 10.28 15.75
N THR A 18 11.16 11.60 15.63
CA THR A 18 9.98 12.19 15.00
C THR A 18 9.87 11.78 13.54
N THR A 19 10.98 11.80 12.78
CA THR A 19 11.00 11.35 11.39
C THR A 19 10.58 9.88 11.25
N ILE A 20 11.10 8.99 12.09
CA ILE A 20 10.74 7.55 12.08
C ILE A 20 9.26 7.35 12.43
N LEU A 21 8.75 8.08 13.42
CA LEU A 21 7.33 8.04 13.78
C LEU A 21 6.44 8.52 12.62
N ASN A 22 6.77 9.66 12.02
CA ASN A 22 6.02 10.21 10.89
C ASN A 22 6.01 9.26 9.70
N TYR A 23 7.14 8.61 9.41
CA TYR A 23 7.20 7.55 8.39
C TYR A 23 6.22 6.41 8.70
N GLY A 24 6.17 5.94 9.94
CA GLY A 24 5.22 4.91 10.39
C GLY A 24 3.76 5.35 10.22
N LEU A 25 3.42 6.56 10.66
CA LEU A 25 2.07 7.12 10.55
C LEU A 25 1.62 7.26 9.09
N ILE A 26 2.49 7.75 8.20
CA ILE A 26 2.21 7.88 6.77
C ILE A 26 1.97 6.49 6.16
N LYS A 27 2.82 5.50 6.47
CA LYS A 27 2.67 4.13 5.96
C LYS A 27 1.33 3.51 6.38
N ASP A 28 0.92 3.67 7.64
CA ASP A 28 -0.37 3.17 8.13
C ASP A 28 -1.56 3.91 7.50
N ASN A 29 -1.47 5.24 7.33
CA ASN A 29 -2.50 6.01 6.64
C ASN A 29 -2.66 5.59 5.18
N ILE A 30 -1.56 5.42 4.43
CA ILE A 30 -1.59 4.94 3.04
C ILE A 30 -2.27 3.58 2.98
N LYS A 31 -1.94 2.66 3.89
CA LYS A 31 -2.58 1.33 3.95
C LYS A 31 -4.09 1.44 4.17
N SER A 32 -4.51 2.28 5.10
CA SER A 32 -5.93 2.52 5.39
C SER A 32 -6.67 3.11 4.19
N LEU A 33 -6.14 4.18 3.61
CA LEU A 33 -6.72 4.86 2.44
C LEU A 33 -6.77 3.95 1.21
N THR A 34 -5.74 3.13 0.99
CA THR A 34 -5.72 2.13 -0.10
C THR A 34 -6.86 1.12 0.07
N LYS A 35 -7.11 0.65 1.30
CA LYS A 35 -8.23 -0.25 1.59
C LYS A 35 -9.58 0.44 1.33
N GLN A 36 -9.75 1.66 1.84
CA GLN A 36 -10.99 2.43 1.65
C GLN A 36 -11.27 2.71 0.17
N SER A 37 -10.25 3.14 -0.59
CA SER A 37 -10.35 3.36 -2.03
C SER A 37 -10.78 2.10 -2.78
N GLY A 38 -10.27 0.92 -2.39
CA GLY A 38 -10.70 -0.36 -2.95
C GLY A 38 -12.18 -0.65 -2.70
N LEU A 39 -12.68 -0.39 -1.49
CA LEU A 39 -14.09 -0.60 -1.15
C LEU A 39 -15.01 0.37 -1.91
N ILE A 40 -14.66 1.66 -1.93
CA ILE A 40 -15.40 2.69 -2.67
C ILE A 40 -15.46 2.34 -4.16
N LYS A 41 -14.36 1.81 -4.73
CA LYS A 41 -14.33 1.36 -6.12
C LYS A 41 -15.41 0.31 -6.42
N GLU A 42 -15.57 -0.69 -5.55
CA GLU A 42 -16.60 -1.73 -5.72
C GLU A 42 -18.01 -1.14 -5.59
N GLU A 43 -18.21 -0.15 -4.70
CA GLU A 43 -19.48 0.55 -4.55
C GLU A 43 -19.86 1.38 -5.80
N ILE A 44 -18.87 2.00 -6.47
CA ILE A 44 -19.14 2.84 -7.65
C ILE A 44 -19.18 2.07 -8.97
N LEU A 45 -18.61 0.87 -9.04
CA LEU A 45 -18.52 0.08 -10.27
C LEU A 45 -19.88 -0.20 -10.95
N PRO A 46 -20.99 -0.48 -10.22
CA PRO A 46 -22.30 -0.71 -10.83
C PRO A 46 -22.83 0.48 -11.64
N TYR A 47 -22.48 1.72 -11.28
CA TYR A 47 -22.86 2.88 -12.09
C TYR A 47 -22.19 2.84 -13.47
N PHE A 48 -20.94 2.39 -13.51
CA PHE A 48 -20.18 2.22 -14.75
C PHE A 48 -20.58 1.01 -15.60
N GLN A 49 -21.41 0.09 -15.06
CA GLN A 49 -22.02 -0.97 -15.85
C GLN A 49 -23.22 -0.46 -16.65
N LYS A 50 -23.93 0.55 -16.12
CA LYS A 50 -25.08 1.18 -16.79
C LYS A 50 -24.63 2.19 -17.84
N GLN A 51 -23.59 2.97 -17.53
CA GLN A 51 -23.05 4.00 -18.39
C GLN A 51 -21.53 4.07 -18.23
N ASN A 52 -20.76 4.00 -19.31
CA ASN A 52 -19.29 4.00 -19.25
C ASN A 52 -18.65 5.28 -18.66
N ALA A 53 -19.46 6.32 -18.48
CA ALA A 53 -19.10 7.73 -18.49
C ALA A 53 -20.05 8.50 -17.56
N ILE A 54 -19.55 9.14 -16.51
CA ILE A 54 -20.38 9.83 -15.51
C ILE A 54 -19.84 11.25 -15.32
N VAL A 55 -20.70 12.23 -15.54
CA VAL A 55 -20.42 13.65 -15.29
C VAL A 55 -20.67 13.94 -13.81
N LEU A 56 -19.74 14.66 -13.17
CA LEU A 56 -19.80 15.08 -11.78
C LEU A 56 -20.05 16.60 -11.77
N VAL A 57 -21.31 17.02 -11.67
CA VAL A 57 -21.72 18.45 -11.68
C VAL A 57 -22.78 18.66 -10.58
N GLY A 58 -22.81 19.86 -9.99
CA GLY A 58 -23.81 20.21 -8.96
C GLY A 58 -23.53 19.62 -7.58
N MET A 59 -22.25 19.39 -7.24
CA MET A 59 -21.85 18.92 -5.92
C MET A 59 -21.57 20.09 -4.96
N ASP A 60 -21.98 19.96 -3.70
CA ASP A 60 -21.83 20.99 -2.65
C ASP A 60 -20.37 21.27 -2.24
N ASN A 61 -19.43 20.49 -2.75
CA ASN A 61 -18.01 20.57 -2.40
C ASN A 61 -17.20 21.48 -3.33
N GLY A 62 -17.84 22.14 -4.31
CA GLY A 62 -17.19 23.06 -5.24
C GLY A 62 -16.33 22.39 -6.32
N TYR A 63 -16.46 21.07 -6.50
CA TYR A 63 -15.77 20.34 -7.56
C TYR A 63 -16.73 19.95 -8.68
N GLU A 64 -16.23 20.01 -9.90
CA GLU A 64 -16.87 19.44 -11.08
C GLU A 64 -15.87 18.58 -11.84
N GLY A 65 -16.37 17.61 -12.62
CA GLY A 65 -15.50 16.74 -13.40
C GLY A 65 -16.24 15.64 -14.14
N TYR A 66 -15.48 14.62 -14.53
CA TYR A 66 -15.97 13.49 -15.29
C TYR A 66 -15.18 12.24 -14.94
N ALA A 67 -15.88 11.12 -14.82
CA ALA A 67 -15.31 9.82 -14.55
C ALA A 67 -15.67 8.84 -15.68
N GLN A 68 -14.72 7.98 -16.04
CA GLN A 68 -14.90 7.01 -17.13
C GLN A 68 -14.31 5.66 -16.74
N ARG A 69 -15.00 4.58 -17.07
CA ARG A 69 -14.43 3.24 -17.02
C ARG A 69 -13.55 3.00 -18.24
N ILE A 70 -12.32 2.54 -17.98
CA ILE A 70 -11.34 2.24 -19.02
C ILE A 70 -10.96 0.78 -18.89
N ASP A 71 -11.44 -0.04 -19.81
CA ASP A 71 -11.07 -1.46 -19.90
C ASP A 71 -9.82 -1.60 -20.78
N ARG A 72 -8.76 -2.22 -20.24
CA ARG A 72 -7.51 -2.48 -20.99
C ARG A 72 -7.23 -3.97 -21.04
N ALA A 73 -7.33 -4.56 -22.23
CA ALA A 73 -6.87 -5.92 -22.46
C ALA A 73 -5.32 -5.92 -22.51
N SER A 74 -4.69 -6.76 -21.69
CA SER A 74 -3.24 -6.97 -21.71
C SER A 74 -2.91 -8.44 -21.59
N LYS A 75 -1.84 -8.88 -22.25
CA LYS A 75 -1.26 -10.21 -22.02
C LYS A 75 -0.25 -10.08 -20.89
N ARG A 76 -0.33 -10.96 -19.90
CA ARG A 76 0.65 -11.06 -18.80
C ARG A 76 1.43 -12.34 -18.96
N PHE A 77 2.73 -12.28 -18.67
CA PHE A 77 3.56 -13.48 -18.62
C PHE A 77 3.23 -14.28 -17.36
N ASP A 78 2.83 -15.54 -17.53
CA ASP A 78 2.54 -16.43 -16.42
C ASP A 78 3.85 -17.01 -15.88
N VAL A 79 4.43 -16.28 -14.93
CA VAL A 79 5.69 -16.66 -14.29
C VAL A 79 5.57 -18.01 -13.58
N ASN A 80 4.41 -18.35 -13.01
CA ASN A 80 4.23 -19.58 -12.24
C ASN A 80 4.22 -20.79 -13.19
N LYS A 81 3.37 -20.75 -14.21
CA LYS A 81 3.35 -21.80 -15.24
C LYS A 81 4.69 -21.90 -15.99
N PHE A 82 5.36 -20.78 -16.21
CA PHE A 82 6.69 -20.79 -16.81
C PHE A 82 7.74 -21.46 -15.92
N LYS A 83 7.76 -21.17 -14.61
CA LYS A 83 8.65 -21.83 -13.63
C LYS A 83 8.45 -23.33 -13.58
N GLU A 84 7.19 -23.78 -13.59
CA GLU A 84 6.83 -25.20 -13.58
C GLU A 84 7.36 -25.92 -14.83
N ASN A 85 7.18 -25.32 -16.00
CA ASN A 85 7.58 -25.92 -17.27
C ASN A 85 9.07 -25.73 -17.61
N ASN A 86 9.71 -24.68 -17.09
CA ASN A 86 11.08 -24.29 -17.46
C ASN A 86 11.94 -23.91 -16.24
N PRO A 87 12.07 -24.78 -15.22
CA PRO A 87 12.73 -24.42 -13.96
C PRO A 87 14.20 -24.06 -14.13
N LYS A 88 14.93 -24.75 -15.04
CA LYS A 88 16.35 -24.48 -15.32
C LYS A 88 16.55 -23.11 -15.98
N VAL A 89 15.71 -22.78 -16.96
CA VAL A 89 15.77 -21.48 -17.66
C VAL A 89 15.44 -20.36 -16.69
N TYR A 90 14.39 -20.51 -15.89
CA TYR A 90 14.04 -19.54 -14.86
C TYR A 90 15.20 -19.30 -13.88
N ALA A 91 15.84 -20.36 -13.39
CA ALA A 91 16.94 -20.27 -12.43
C ALA A 91 18.15 -19.50 -12.98
N GLN A 92 18.43 -19.58 -14.28
CA GLN A 92 19.55 -18.85 -14.93
C GLN A 92 19.38 -17.32 -14.89
N TYR A 93 18.15 -16.82 -14.73
CA TYR A 93 17.85 -15.38 -14.65
C TYR A 93 17.65 -14.89 -13.22
N LEU A 94 17.80 -15.76 -12.21
CA LEU A 94 17.75 -15.31 -10.83
C LEU A 94 19.02 -14.54 -10.50
N VAL A 95 18.83 -13.32 -10.02
CA VAL A 95 19.89 -12.46 -9.51
C VAL A 95 19.63 -12.19 -8.05
N ASP A 96 20.70 -11.95 -7.28
CA ASP A 96 20.58 -11.62 -5.86
C ASP A 96 19.77 -10.33 -5.67
N GLY A 97 18.62 -10.44 -5.03
CA GLY A 97 17.79 -9.31 -4.62
C GLY A 97 17.99 -9.00 -3.15
N LYS A 98 18.12 -7.71 -2.81
CA LYS A 98 18.06 -7.24 -1.42
C LYS A 98 16.92 -6.23 -1.26
N SER A 99 16.08 -6.44 -0.26
CA SER A 99 15.05 -5.47 0.14
C SER A 99 15.19 -5.13 1.62
N THR A 100 15.04 -3.86 1.96
CA THR A 100 15.01 -3.40 3.35
C THR A 100 13.58 -3.00 3.70
N GLU A 101 13.04 -3.60 4.75
CA GLU A 101 11.78 -3.15 5.34
C GLU A 101 12.04 -2.42 6.67
N ILE A 102 11.42 -1.25 6.83
CA ILE A 102 11.34 -0.54 8.11
C ILE A 102 9.94 -0.76 8.70
N LYS A 103 9.88 -1.42 9.86
CA LYS A 103 8.66 -1.64 10.64
C LYS A 103 8.65 -0.70 11.84
N VAL A 104 7.62 0.15 11.91
CA VAL A 104 7.42 1.09 13.01
C VAL A 104 6.15 0.67 13.77
N SER A 105 6.29 0.34 15.05
CA SER A 105 5.16 0.07 15.94
C SER A 105 4.98 1.24 16.89
N PHE A 106 3.77 1.79 16.94
CA PHE A 106 3.43 2.90 17.84
C PHE A 106 2.07 2.61 18.50
N LYS A 107 1.84 3.28 19.63
CA LYS A 107 0.56 3.31 20.33
C LYS A 107 0.26 4.77 20.65
N VAL A 108 -1.01 5.16 20.52
CA VAL A 108 -1.44 6.43 21.07
C VAL A 108 -1.40 6.28 22.59
N VAL A 109 -0.60 7.11 23.25
CA VAL A 109 -0.62 7.23 24.70
C VAL A 109 -1.46 8.46 24.97
N ASP A 110 -2.71 8.26 25.39
CA ASP A 110 -3.57 9.35 25.82
C ASP A 110 -2.95 10.00 27.06
N ASN A 111 -2.16 11.06 26.85
CA ASN A 111 -1.85 12.02 27.90
C ASN A 111 -2.69 13.27 27.65
N ALA A 112 -4.00 13.10 27.79
CA ALA A 112 -4.95 14.19 27.98
C ALA A 112 -5.44 14.15 29.44
N LYS A 113 -4.56 14.59 30.34
CA LYS A 113 -4.92 15.29 31.58
C LYS A 113 -3.90 16.39 31.78
#